data_AF-A0A381UFF3-F1
#
_entry.id   AF-A0A381UFF3-F1
#
_cell.length_a   1.000
_cell.length_b   1.000
_cell.length_c   1.000
_cell.angle_alpha   90.00
_cell.angle_beta   90.00
_cell.angle_gamma   90.00
#
_symmetry.space_group_name_H-M   'P 1'
#
loop_
_entity.id
_entity.type
_entity.pdbx_description
1 polymer ?
#
loop_
_entity_poly.entity_id
_entity_poly.type
_entity_poly.pdbx_seq_one_letter_code
_entity_poly.pdbx_strand_id
1 'polypeptide(L)'
;VYDAFFDLFVIEKDDISKHELVGHFGNPIFMLHIQIKKIKAYEVVKKLISIMPKSELDLILKDLENRIDNSSLYLRFSKQNFLENIIKLEEKDPIRMKIYTPVYVKKEIIDVYRKLLET
;
A
#
# COMPACT_ATOMS: atom_id res chain seq x y z
N VAL A 1 14.75 5.79 -4.27
CA VAL A 1 13.77 4.80 -3.77
C VAL A 1 13.51 5.03 -2.28
N TYR A 2 14.52 4.92 -1.42
CA TYR A 2 14.37 5.21 0.02
C TYR A 2 13.82 6.63 0.27
N ASP A 3 14.32 7.62 -0.47
CA ASP A 3 13.87 9.02 -0.33
C ASP A 3 12.37 9.17 -0.59
N ALA A 4 11.80 8.49 -1.58
CA ALA A 4 10.35 8.53 -1.83
C ALA A 4 9.53 7.99 -0.65
N PHE A 5 10.01 6.96 0.05
CA PHE A 5 9.34 6.46 1.26
C PHE A 5 9.45 7.45 2.43
N PHE A 6 10.58 8.16 2.54
CA PHE A 6 10.77 9.22 3.52
C PHE A 6 9.89 10.44 3.21
N ASP A 7 9.89 10.92 1.97
CA ASP A 7 9.15 12.12 1.54
C ASP A 7 7.64 11.92 1.68
N LEU A 8 7.12 10.75 1.27
CA LEU A 8 5.68 10.49 1.28
C LEU A 8 5.18 10.10 2.68
N PHE A 9 5.94 9.30 3.43
CA PHE A 9 5.45 8.61 4.62
C PHE A 9 6.34 8.74 5.85
N VAL A 10 7.45 9.49 5.76
CA VAL A 10 8.45 9.66 6.84
C VAL A 10 8.95 8.30 7.35
N ILE A 11 9.17 7.37 6.42
CA ILE A 11 9.74 6.06 6.71
C ILE A 11 11.25 6.16 6.53
N GLU A 12 11.98 5.99 7.64
CA GLU A 12 13.43 6.02 7.63
C GLU A 12 13.99 4.82 6.87
N LYS A 13 15.17 4.99 6.27
CA LYS A 13 15.86 3.91 5.56
C LYS A 13 16.06 2.66 6.44
N ASP A 14 16.34 2.87 7.72
CA ASP A 14 16.59 1.79 8.69
C ASP A 14 15.32 0.99 9.04
N ASP A 15 14.14 1.54 8.77
CA ASP A 15 12.86 0.83 8.91
C ASP A 15 12.54 -0.06 7.68
N ILE A 16 13.40 -0.04 6.65
CA ILE A 16 13.21 -0.78 5.39
C ILE A 16 14.18 -1.96 5.34
N SER A 17 13.65 -3.18 5.41
CA SER A 17 14.46 -4.38 5.26
C SER A 17 14.76 -4.66 3.79
N LYS A 18 16.02 -4.98 3.48
CA LYS A 18 16.48 -5.38 2.15
C LYS A 18 16.86 -6.85 2.17
N HIS A 19 16.26 -7.63 1.26
CA HIS A 19 16.54 -9.05 1.08
C HIS A 19 17.05 -9.32 -0.34
N GLU A 20 18.07 -10.16 -0.44
CA GLU A 20 18.55 -10.72 -1.70
C GLU A 20 17.83 -12.04 -1.96
N LEU A 21 17.17 -12.14 -3.11
CA LEU A 21 16.38 -13.30 -3.50
C LEU A 21 16.70 -13.71 -4.94
N VAL A 22 16.22 -14.88 -5.33
CA VAL A 22 16.29 -15.35 -6.72
C VAL A 22 14.91 -15.21 -7.34
N GLY A 23 14.82 -14.48 -8.45
CA GLY A 23 13.61 -14.27 -9.21
C GLY A 23 13.18 -15.53 -9.99
N HIS A 24 12.01 -15.46 -10.60
CA HIS A 24 11.38 -16.60 -11.30
C HIS A 24 12.29 -17.25 -12.37
N PHE A 25 13.15 -16.45 -13.02
CA PHE A 25 14.06 -16.92 -14.07
C PHE A 25 15.50 -17.13 -13.58
N GLY A 26 15.74 -17.26 -12.27
CA GLY A 26 17.08 -17.46 -11.72
C GLY A 26 17.89 -16.16 -11.55
N ASN A 27 17.37 -15.02 -12.01
CA ASN A 27 18.04 -13.73 -11.86
C ASN A 27 18.02 -13.27 -10.40
N PRO A 28 19.13 -12.74 -9.85
CA PRO A 28 19.11 -12.13 -8.53
C PRO A 28 18.19 -10.91 -8.51
N ILE A 29 17.38 -10.78 -7.46
CA ILE A 29 16.49 -9.64 -7.22
C ILE A 29 16.65 -9.14 -5.79
N PHE A 30 16.35 -7.85 -5.59
CA PHE A 30 16.24 -7.27 -4.26
C PHE A 30 14.78 -7.08 -3.89
N MET A 31 14.40 -7.49 -2.68
CA MET A 31 13.11 -7.18 -2.08
C MET A 31 13.32 -6.15 -0.98
N LEU A 32 12.69 -4.98 -1.15
CA LEU A 32 12.52 -4.01 -0.07
C LEU A 32 11.19 -4.30 0.62
N HIS A 33 11.22 -4.44 1.93
CA HIS A 33 10.04 -4.77 2.72
C HIS A 33 9.94 -3.86 3.95
N ILE A 34 8.72 -3.40 4.22
CA ILE A 34 8.42 -2.45 5.30
C ILE A 34 7.23 -3.01 6.06
N GLN A 35 7.36 -3.12 7.38
CA GLN A 35 6.27 -3.57 8.23
C GLN A 35 5.93 -2.51 9.27
N ILE A 36 4.78 -1.87 9.07
CA ILE A 36 4.28 -0.80 9.94
C ILE A 36 3.13 -1.34 10.78
N LYS A 37 3.10 -1.04 12.08
CA LYS A 37 2.10 -1.58 13.02
C LYS A 37 1.49 -0.47 13.87
N LYS A 38 0.33 -0.76 14.46
CA LYS A 38 -0.38 0.08 15.44
C LYS A 38 -0.66 1.48 14.87
N ILE A 39 -0.50 2.52 15.69
CA ILE A 39 -0.83 3.91 15.35
C ILE A 39 -0.08 4.40 14.10
N LYS A 40 1.20 4.02 13.93
CA LYS A 40 1.98 4.41 12.73
C LYS A 40 1.34 3.91 11.44
N ALA A 41 0.75 2.70 11.45
CA ALA A 41 0.10 2.16 10.26
C ALA A 41 -1.14 2.99 9.88
N TYR A 42 -1.91 3.41 10.88
CA TYR A 42 -3.07 4.28 10.66
C TYR A 42 -2.67 5.64 10.08
N GLU A 43 -1.62 6.27 10.62
CA GLU A 43 -1.11 7.55 10.10
C GLU A 43 -0.62 7.43 8.64
N VAL A 44 0.04 6.32 8.29
CA VAL A 44 0.45 6.07 6.90
C VAL A 44 -0.74 5.92 5.97
N VAL A 45 -1.80 5.21 6.39
CA VAL A 45 -3.03 5.10 5.58
C VAL A 45 -3.71 6.45 5.43
N LYS A 46 -3.82 7.25 6.50
CA LYS A 46 -4.35 8.62 6.43
C LYS A 46 -3.55 9.50 5.47
N LYS A 47 -2.23 9.46 5.58
CA LYS A 47 -1.33 10.20 4.69
C LYS A 47 -1.51 9.76 3.24
N LEU A 48 -1.57 8.45 2.99
CA LEU A 48 -1.83 7.88 1.67
C LEU A 48 -3.13 8.43 1.06
N ILE A 49 -4.24 8.40 1.82
CA ILE A 49 -5.53 8.92 1.35
C ILE A 49 -5.44 10.42 1.05
N SER A 50 -4.79 11.19 1.93
CA SER A 50 -4.68 12.65 1.79
C SER A 50 -3.89 13.13 0.56
N ILE A 51 -2.93 12.34 0.07
CA ILE A 51 -2.08 12.68 -1.07
C ILE A 51 -2.52 11.98 -2.36
N MET A 52 -3.44 11.02 -2.27
CA MET A 52 -3.90 10.27 -3.42
C MET A 52 -4.83 11.13 -4.29
N PRO A 53 -4.66 11.14 -5.62
CA PRO A 53 -5.61 11.76 -6.51
C PRO A 53 -7.01 11.16 -6.32
N LYS A 54 -8.05 12.00 -6.26
CA LYS A 54 -9.42 11.54 -6.07
C LYS A 54 -9.86 10.47 -7.08
N SER A 55 -9.43 10.60 -8.34
CA SER A 55 -9.72 9.62 -9.38
C SER A 55 -9.14 8.23 -9.06
N GLU A 56 -7.97 8.16 -8.43
CA GLU A 56 -7.36 6.88 -8.01
C GLU A 56 -8.12 6.29 -6.82
N LEU A 57 -8.52 7.13 -5.87
CA LEU A 57 -9.33 6.71 -4.72
C LEU A 57 -10.70 6.17 -5.17
N ASP A 58 -11.36 6.83 -6.12
CA ASP A 58 -12.63 6.40 -6.70
C ASP A 58 -12.50 5.03 -7.39
N LEU A 59 -11.36 4.74 -8.04
CA LEU A 59 -11.07 3.43 -8.62
C LEU A 59 -10.92 2.34 -7.54
N ILE A 60 -10.31 2.65 -6.40
CA ILE A 60 -10.23 1.74 -5.25
C ILE A 60 -11.63 1.46 -4.70
N LEU A 61 -12.43 2.51 -4.47
CA LEU A 61 -13.77 2.39 -3.89
C LEU A 61 -14.72 1.60 -4.80
N LYS A 62 -14.64 1.81 -6.12
CA LYS A 62 -15.47 1.11 -7.11
C LYS A 62 -15.21 -0.40 -7.15
N ASP A 63 -13.96 -0.81 -6.89
CA ASP A 63 -13.50 -2.20 -6.97
C ASP A 63 -13.08 -2.75 -5.60
N LEU A 64 -13.63 -2.18 -4.52
CA LEU A 64 -13.17 -2.43 -3.16
C LEU A 64 -13.26 -3.90 -2.75
N GLU A 65 -14.35 -4.57 -3.11
CA GLU A 65 -14.59 -5.98 -2.76
C GLU A 65 -13.54 -6.91 -3.36
N ASN A 66 -13.16 -6.69 -4.63
CA ASN A 66 -12.15 -7.51 -5.30
C ASN A 66 -10.72 -7.22 -4.81
N ARG A 67 -10.52 -6.10 -4.12
CA ARG A 67 -9.24 -5.72 -3.52
C ARG A 67 -9.09 -6.23 -2.09
N ILE A 68 -10.16 -6.76 -1.50
CA ILE A 68 -10.15 -7.31 -0.15
C ILE A 68 -10.03 -8.83 -0.22
N ASP A 69 -9.03 -9.36 0.48
CA ASP A 69 -8.97 -10.79 0.78
C ASP A 69 -8.83 -10.99 2.29
N ASN A 70 -9.73 -11.82 2.84
CA ASN A 70 -9.96 -11.99 4.27
C ASN A 70 -10.20 -10.64 4.98
N SER A 71 -9.24 -10.19 5.79
CA SER A 71 -9.30 -8.90 6.50
C SER A 71 -8.26 -7.90 6.01
N SER A 72 -7.77 -8.09 4.78
CA SER A 72 -6.72 -7.25 4.21
C SER A 72 -7.14 -6.59 2.90
N LEU A 73 -6.91 -5.29 2.80
CA LEU A 73 -7.01 -4.54 1.55
C LEU A 73 -5.65 -4.58 0.82
N TYR A 74 -5.68 -4.97 -0.45
CA TYR A 74 -4.50 -5.07 -1.31
C TYR A 74 -4.51 -3.96 -2.35
N LEU A 75 -3.47 -3.12 -2.31
CA LEU A 75 -3.26 -2.03 -3.25
C LEU A 75 -1.93 -2.23 -3.98
N ARG A 76 -1.89 -1.78 -5.23
CA ARG A 76 -0.73 -1.90 -6.12
C ARG A 76 -0.48 -0.54 -6.74
N PHE A 77 0.69 0.02 -6.47
CA PHE A 77 1.06 1.35 -6.93
C PHE A 77 2.19 1.30 -7.95
N SER A 78 2.19 2.26 -8.87
CA SER A 78 3.23 2.39 -9.86
C SER A 78 4.57 2.74 -9.23
N LYS A 79 5.61 1.96 -9.52
CA LYS A 79 6.97 2.27 -9.05
C LYS A 79 7.48 3.59 -9.59
N GLN A 80 7.25 3.88 -10.87
CA GLN A 80 7.78 5.08 -11.52
C GLN A 80 7.12 6.34 -10.94
N ASN A 81 5.78 6.37 -10.89
CA ASN A 81 5.04 7.50 -10.33
C ASN A 81 5.36 7.69 -8.82
N PHE A 82 5.55 6.60 -8.08
CA PHE A 82 5.90 6.68 -6.66
C PHE A 82 7.25 7.38 -6.43
N LEU A 83 8.23 7.17 -7.30
CA LEU A 83 9.52 7.88 -7.23
C LEU A 83 9.40 9.38 -7.53
N GLU A 84 8.34 9.79 -8.21
CA GLU A 84 7.98 11.19 -8.46
C GLU A 84 7.00 11.74 -7.39
N ASN A 85 6.81 11.01 -6.29
CA ASN A 85 5.87 11.34 -5.21
C ASN A 85 4.40 11.39 -5.65
N ILE A 86 4.05 10.68 -6.73
CA ILE A 86 2.69 10.55 -7.26
C ILE A 86 2.12 9.18 -6.91
N ILE A 87 0.99 9.17 -6.21
CA ILE A 87 0.26 7.93 -5.91
C ILE A 87 -0.65 7.59 -7.09
N LYS A 88 -0.35 6.47 -7.76
CA LYS A 88 -1.10 5.98 -8.92
C LYS A 88 -1.18 4.46 -8.90
N LEU A 89 -2.35 3.90 -9.17
CA LEU A 89 -2.54 2.46 -9.26
C LEU A 89 -1.86 1.89 -10.52
N GLU A 90 -1.25 0.72 -10.40
CA GLU A 90 -0.62 0.01 -11.52
C GLU A 90 -0.56 -1.48 -11.25
N GLU A 91 -0.81 -2.31 -12.27
CA GLU A 91 -0.77 -3.77 -12.13
C GLU A 91 0.58 -4.37 -12.54
N LYS A 92 1.34 -3.69 -13.40
CA LYS A 92 2.59 -4.19 -13.96
C LYS A 92 3.77 -3.73 -13.10
N ASP A 93 4.48 -4.69 -12.52
CA ASP A 93 5.62 -4.48 -11.61
C ASP A 93 5.40 -3.43 -10.50
N PRO A 94 4.36 -3.59 -9.66
CA PRO A 94 3.97 -2.55 -8.70
C PRO A 94 4.74 -2.61 -7.38
N ILE A 95 4.65 -1.51 -6.64
CA ILE A 95 4.81 -1.50 -5.19
C ILE A 95 3.53 -2.06 -4.58
N ARG A 96 3.65 -3.14 -3.81
CA ARG A 96 2.51 -3.82 -3.20
C ARG A 96 2.31 -3.32 -1.78
N MET A 97 1.11 -2.83 -1.47
CA MET A 97 0.71 -2.44 -0.13
C MET A 97 -0.42 -3.35 0.36
N LYS A 98 -0.25 -3.91 1.55
CA LYS A 98 -1.26 -4.71 2.25
C LYS A 98 -1.63 -4.01 3.55
N ILE A 99 -2.88 -3.58 3.65
CA ILE A 99 -3.43 -2.98 4.87
C ILE A 99 -4.26 -4.06 5.55
N TYR A 100 -4.00 -4.32 6.84
CA TYR A 100 -4.72 -5.33 7.62
C TYR A 100 -5.55 -4.66 8.71
N THR A 101 -6.80 -5.09 8.87
CA THR A 101 -7.67 -4.70 9.98
C THR A 101 -8.12 -5.95 10.75
N PRO A 102 -8.19 -5.91 12.09
CA PRO A 102 -8.60 -7.06 12.91
C PRO A 102 -10.13 -7.21 12.96
N VAL A 103 -10.79 -7.15 11.80
CA VAL A 103 -12.25 -7.34 11.68
C VAL A 103 -12.50 -8.73 11.12
N TYR A 104 -13.25 -9.54 11.87
CA TYR A 104 -13.47 -10.97 11.57
C TYR A 104 -14.80 -11.24 10.85
N VAL A 105 -15.73 -10.28 10.87
CA VAL A 105 -17.03 -10.39 10.20
C VAL A 105 -16.90 -9.89 8.76
N LYS A 106 -16.91 -10.82 7.79
CA LYS A 106 -16.72 -10.50 6.36
C LYS A 106 -17.61 -9.39 5.83
N LYS A 107 -18.88 -9.34 6.25
CA LYS A 107 -19.84 -8.31 5.81
C LYS A 107 -19.47 -6.91 6.28
N GLU A 108 -18.83 -6.79 7.44
CA GLU A 108 -18.46 -5.50 8.04
C GLU A 108 -17.12 -4.97 7.50
N ILE A 109 -16.27 -5.85 6.96
CA ILE A 109 -14.95 -5.49 6.45
C ILE A 109 -15.02 -4.45 5.32
N ILE A 110 -15.98 -4.62 4.40
CA ILE A 110 -16.18 -3.70 3.28
C ILE A 110 -16.54 -2.31 3.80
N ASP A 111 -17.50 -2.22 4.73
CA ASP A 111 -17.93 -0.95 5.33
C ASP A 111 -16.82 -0.28 6.12
N VAL A 112 -15.99 -1.06 6.83
CA VAL A 112 -14.83 -0.55 7.57
C VAL A 112 -13.80 0.07 6.62
N TYR A 113 -13.45 -0.61 5.54
CA TYR A 113 -12.51 -0.05 4.56
C TYR A 113 -13.09 1.13 3.80
N ARG A 114 -14.39 1.09 3.46
CA ARG A 114 -15.06 2.23 2.82
C ARG A 114 -14.99 3.48 3.70
N LYS A 115 -15.39 3.37 4.96
CA LYS A 115 -15.30 4.48 5.93
C LYS A 115 -13.87 4.97 6.10
N LEU A 116 -12.89 4.06 6.16
CA LEU A 116 -11.48 4.41 6.28
C LEU A 116 -10.99 5.22 5.07
N LEU A 117 -11.37 4.82 3.86
CA LEU A 117 -10.94 5.45 2.60
C LEU A 117 -11.69 6.76 2.28
N GLU A 118 -12.89 6.94 2.84
CA GLU A 118 -13.70 8.16 2.70
C GLU A 118 -13.43 9.20 3.81
N THR A 119 -12.46 8.93 4.71
CA THR A 119 -12.04 9.85 5.79
C THR A 119 -11.16 10.98 5.27
#